data_AF-A0A645CL29-F1
#
_entry.id   AF-A0A645CL29-F1
#
_cell.length_a   1.000
_cell.length_b   1.000
_cell.length_c   1.000
_cell.angle_alpha   90.00
_cell.angle_beta   90.00
_cell.angle_gamma   90.00
#
_symmetry.space_group_name_H-M   'P 1'
#
loop_
_entity.id
_entity.type
_entity.pdbx_description
1 polymer ?
#
loop_
_entity_poly.entity_id
_entity_poly.type
_entity_poly.pdbx_seq_one_letter_code
_entity_poly.pdbx_strand_id
1 'polypeptide(L)'
;MGKLFGLSRWKIVKKIYVPSVLPQFLAACTTALGFAWKSGVAAEIIALPKQSIGYMLYQSKLRIETPDLFAWTLMIVALSMLLEWLLVRGMRRIRRDA
;
A
#
# COMPACT_ATOMS: atom_id res chain seq x y z
N MET A 1 -5.66 22.03 -26.81
CA MET A 1 -5.51 23.50 -26.58
C MET A 1 -4.06 23.96 -26.29
N GLY A 2 -3.18 23.19 -25.62
CA GLY A 2 -1.82 23.68 -25.26
C GLY A 2 -0.85 24.00 -26.41
N LYS A 3 -1.06 23.43 -27.61
CA LYS A 3 -0.26 23.80 -28.82
C LYS A 3 -0.58 25.20 -29.36
N LEU A 4 -1.75 25.78 -29.02
CA LEU A 4 -2.16 27.11 -29.48
C LEU A 4 -1.39 28.25 -28.79
N PHE A 5 -0.69 27.98 -27.68
CA PHE A 5 0.07 28.98 -26.90
C PHE A 5 1.60 28.93 -27.14
N GLY A 6 2.10 28.21 -28.16
CA GLY A 6 3.52 28.24 -28.51
C GLY A 6 4.48 27.64 -27.46
N LEU A 7 3.98 26.88 -26.48
CA LEU A 7 4.83 26.24 -25.48
C LEU A 7 5.57 25.02 -26.06
N SER A 8 6.89 24.96 -25.81
CA SER A 8 7.71 23.77 -26.06
C SER A 8 7.07 22.52 -25.46
N ARG A 9 7.15 21.38 -26.18
CA ARG A 9 6.54 20.09 -25.80
C ARG A 9 6.84 19.71 -24.35
N TRP A 10 8.03 20.05 -23.84
CA TRP A 10 8.44 19.84 -22.46
C TRP A 10 7.66 20.64 -21.41
N LYS A 11 7.31 21.91 -21.68
CA LYS A 11 6.49 22.71 -20.76
C LYS A 11 5.05 22.22 -20.70
N ILE A 12 4.51 21.73 -21.83
CA ILE A 12 3.17 21.14 -21.89
C ILE A 12 3.12 19.86 -21.05
N VAL A 13 4.10 18.96 -21.21
CA VAL A 13 4.15 17.72 -20.42
C VAL A 13 4.23 18.03 -18.93
N LYS A 14 5.17 18.90 -18.51
CA LYS A 14 5.41 19.16 -17.08
C LYS A 14 4.31 19.98 -16.39
N LYS A 15 3.66 20.93 -17.08
CA LYS A 15 2.63 21.79 -16.47
C LYS A 15 1.18 21.32 -16.67
N ILE A 16 0.90 20.46 -17.64
CA ILE A 16 -0.47 20.04 -17.94
C ILE A 16 -0.64 18.55 -17.69
N TYR A 17 0.21 17.71 -18.29
CA TYR A 17 0.05 16.25 -18.17
C TYR A 17 0.47 15.72 -16.80
N VAL A 18 1.63 16.13 -16.29
CA VAL A 18 2.13 15.68 -14.99
C VAL A 18 1.14 15.93 -13.85
N PRO A 19 0.63 17.16 -13.61
CA PRO A 19 -0.33 17.39 -12.51
C PRO A 19 -1.68 16.69 -12.74
N SER A 20 -2.10 16.49 -14.00
CA SER A 20 -3.35 15.78 -14.30
C SER A 20 -3.26 14.27 -14.04
N VAL A 21 -2.09 13.66 -14.26
CA VAL A 21 -1.89 12.20 -14.07
C VAL A 21 -1.45 11.87 -12.64
N LEU A 22 -0.82 12.80 -11.93
CA LEU A 22 -0.41 12.64 -10.53
C LEU A 22 -1.49 12.04 -9.61
N PRO A 23 -2.73 12.56 -9.56
CA PRO A 23 -3.76 12.02 -8.67
C PRO A 23 -4.14 10.57 -9.01
N GLN A 24 -4.20 10.23 -10.30
CA GLN A 24 -4.51 8.87 -10.76
C GLN A 24 -3.35 7.90 -10.45
N PHE A 25 -2.11 8.36 -10.64
CA PHE A 25 -0.90 7.60 -10.34
C PHE A 25 -0.79 7.30 -8.84
N LEU A 26 -1.03 8.31 -8.00
CA LEU A 26 -1.03 8.14 -6.54
C LEU A 26 -2.10 7.16 -6.08
N ALA A 27 -3.31 7.23 -6.65
CA ALA A 27 -4.37 6.25 -6.38
C ALA A 27 -3.91 4.82 -6.72
N ALA A 28 -3.31 4.62 -7.90
CA ALA A 28 -2.78 3.32 -8.31
C ALA A 28 -1.65 2.82 -7.40
N CYS A 29 -0.75 3.71 -6.94
CA CYS A 29 0.30 3.33 -5.99
C CYS A 29 -0.28 2.83 -4.66
N THR A 30 -1.37 3.42 -4.17
CA THR A 30 -1.94 2.99 -2.89
C THR A 30 -2.65 1.65 -2.95
N THR A 31 -3.35 1.36 -4.05
CA THR A 31 -3.93 0.04 -4.24
C THR A 31 -2.83 -1.01 -4.40
N ALA A 32 -1.77 -0.71 -5.17
CA ALA A 32 -0.62 -1.59 -5.33
C ALA A 32 0.10 -1.88 -3.99
N LEU A 33 0.29 -0.87 -3.14
CA LEU A 33 0.89 -1.04 -1.81
C LEU A 33 0.02 -1.90 -0.88
N GLY A 34 -1.31 -1.72 -0.90
CA GLY A 34 -2.22 -2.56 -0.14
C GLY A 34 -2.17 -4.03 -0.57
N PHE A 35 -2.09 -4.28 -1.87
CA PHE A 35 -1.88 -5.63 -2.41
C PHE A 35 -0.50 -6.21 -2.04
N ALA A 36 0.56 -5.41 -2.15
CA ALA A 36 1.92 -5.82 -1.81
C ALA A 36 2.03 -6.23 -0.34
N TRP A 37 1.39 -5.49 0.57
CA TRP A 37 1.33 -5.86 1.98
C TRP A 37 0.67 -7.23 2.20
N LYS A 38 -0.53 -7.44 1.64
CA LYS A 38 -1.28 -8.71 1.77
C LYS A 38 -0.47 -9.89 1.21
N SER A 39 0.18 -9.69 0.06
CA SER A 39 1.09 -10.68 -0.53
C SER A 39 2.33 -10.93 0.32
N GLY A 40 2.89 -9.90 0.95
CA GLY A 40 4.07 -10.00 1.81
C GLY A 40 3.79 -10.87 3.03
N VAL A 41 2.65 -10.66 3.70
CA VAL A 41 2.24 -11.50 4.85
C VAL A 41 2.03 -12.96 4.41
N ALA A 42 1.41 -13.19 3.26
CA ALA A 42 1.27 -14.55 2.73
C ALA A 42 2.62 -15.20 2.42
N ALA A 43 3.57 -14.43 1.88
CA ALA A 43 4.93 -14.88 1.63
C ALA A 43 5.66 -15.23 2.95
N GLU A 44 5.49 -14.45 4.02
CA GLU A 44 6.06 -14.76 5.35
C GLU A 44 5.53 -16.09 5.91
N ILE A 45 4.25 -16.39 5.70
CA ILE A 45 3.65 -17.65 6.17
C ILE A 45 4.26 -18.86 5.44
N ILE A 46 4.60 -18.71 4.15
CA ILE A 46 5.17 -19.79 3.33
C ILE A 46 6.69 -19.92 3.54
N ALA A 47 7.41 -18.80 3.55
CA ALA A 47 8.88 -18.77 3.62
C ALA A 47 9.42 -19.10 5.01
N LEU A 48 8.57 -19.08 6.05
CA LEU A 48 8.91 -19.35 7.45
C LEU A 48 10.15 -18.57 7.93
N PRO A 49 10.24 -17.23 7.73
CA PRO A 49 11.38 -16.48 8.22
C PRO A 49 11.40 -16.50 9.76
N LYS A 50 12.60 -16.59 10.35
CA LYS A 50 12.76 -16.52 11.81
C LYS A 50 12.30 -15.14 12.30
N GLN A 51 11.48 -15.11 13.36
CA GLN A 51 10.94 -13.90 14.00
C GLN A 51 9.91 -13.08 13.19
N SER A 52 9.21 -13.69 12.23
CA SER A 52 8.13 -13.00 11.48
C SER A 52 6.74 -13.19 12.11
N ILE A 53 5.85 -12.22 11.84
CA ILE A 53 4.43 -12.25 12.26
C ILE A 53 3.73 -13.47 11.62
N GLY A 54 3.98 -13.73 10.33
CA GLY A 54 3.47 -14.92 9.65
C GLY A 54 4.00 -16.24 10.21
N TYR A 55 5.23 -16.25 10.72
CA TYR A 55 5.84 -17.41 11.36
C TYR A 55 5.20 -17.73 12.72
N MET A 56 4.92 -16.71 13.54
CA MET A 56 4.23 -16.90 14.82
C MET A 56 2.81 -17.42 14.61
N LEU A 57 2.09 -16.91 13.61
CA LEU A 57 0.77 -17.43 13.24
C LEU A 57 0.84 -18.91 12.83
N TYR A 58 1.84 -19.30 12.04
CA TYR A 58 2.04 -20.69 11.63
C TYR A 58 2.39 -21.60 12.82
N GLN A 59 3.25 -21.14 13.73
CA GLN A 59 3.58 -21.82 14.98
C GLN A 59 2.36 -22.03 15.89
N SER A 60 1.52 -21.01 16.07
CA SER A 60 0.27 -21.13 16.84
C SER A 60 -0.68 -22.15 16.22
N LYS A 61 -0.74 -22.24 14.89
CA LYS A 61 -1.49 -23.29 14.18
C LYS A 61 -0.96 -24.70 14.50
N LEU A 62 0.36 -24.87 14.59
CA LEU A 62 0.96 -26.16 14.93
C LEU A 62 0.75 -26.54 16.40
N ARG A 63 0.70 -25.56 17.30
CA ARG A 63 0.55 -25.77 18.75
C ARG A 63 -0.91 -25.96 19.20
N ILE A 64 -1.87 -25.81 18.29
CA ILE A 64 -3.33 -25.86 18.57
C ILE A 64 -3.74 -24.82 19.65
N GLU A 65 -2.96 -23.75 19.78
CA GLU A 65 -3.24 -22.60 20.64
C GLU A 65 -4.20 -21.67 19.87
N THR A 66 -5.49 -22.01 19.89
CA THR A 66 -6.55 -21.17 19.29
C THR A 66 -6.52 -19.71 19.72
N PRO A 67 -6.32 -19.34 21.01
CA PRO A 67 -6.28 -17.93 21.41
C PRO A 67 -5.16 -17.15 20.73
N ASP A 68 -3.95 -17.73 20.64
CA ASP A 68 -2.83 -17.07 19.98
C ASP A 68 -3.07 -16.91 18.48
N LEU A 69 -3.62 -17.92 17.82
CA LEU A 69 -3.92 -17.86 16.38
C LEU A 69 -4.90 -16.72 16.07
N PHE A 70 -5.95 -16.56 16.89
CA PHE A 70 -6.89 -15.44 16.77
C PHE A 70 -6.22 -14.09 17.08
N ALA A 71 -5.32 -14.01 18.05
CA ALA A 71 -4.58 -12.78 18.35
C ALA A 71 -3.68 -12.35 17.18
N TRP A 72 -2.92 -13.28 16.60
CA TRP A 72 -2.03 -13.01 15.46
C TRP A 72 -2.80 -12.65 14.18
N THR A 73 -3.90 -13.34 13.89
CA THR A 73 -4.77 -13.00 12.75
C THR A 73 -5.40 -11.61 12.91
N LEU A 74 -5.91 -11.28 14.10
CA LEU A 74 -6.46 -9.96 14.40
C LEU A 74 -5.38 -8.88 14.24
N MET A 75 -4.16 -9.14 14.70
CA MET A 75 -3.04 -8.20 14.56
C MET A 75 -2.68 -7.95 13.09
N ILE A 76 -2.65 -9.00 12.25
CA ILE A 76 -2.41 -8.85 10.80
C ILE A 76 -3.50 -8.00 10.15
N VAL A 77 -4.77 -8.25 10.48
CA VAL A 77 -5.90 -7.46 9.97
C VAL A 77 -5.79 -6.01 10.43
N ALA A 78 -5.50 -5.77 11.71
CA ALA A 78 -5.32 -4.44 12.26
C ALA A 78 -4.17 -3.67 11.59
N LEU A 79 -3.02 -4.33 11.38
CA LEU A 79 -1.89 -3.74 10.65
C LEU A 79 -2.24 -3.42 9.20
N SER A 80 -2.97 -4.32 8.51
CA SER A 80 -3.43 -4.06 7.14
C SER A 80 -4.35 -2.83 7.09
N MET A 81 -5.31 -2.73 8.01
CA MET A 81 -6.23 -1.58 8.08
C MET A 81 -5.48 -0.28 8.43
N LEU A 82 -4.52 -0.35 9.34
CA LEU A 82 -3.68 0.79 9.72
C LEU A 82 -2.86 1.29 8.53
N LEU A 83 -2.27 0.37 7.76
CA LEU A 83 -1.50 0.70 6.56
C LEU A 83 -2.39 1.35 5.49
N GLU A 84 -3.55 0.76 5.18
CA GLU A 84 -4.52 1.34 4.24
C GLU A 84 -4.97 2.73 4.70
N TRP A 85 -5.25 2.92 5.99
CA TRP A 85 -5.64 4.20 6.55
C TRP A 85 -4.54 5.26 6.45
N LEU A 86 -3.28 4.91 6.77
CA LEU A 86 -2.12 5.78 6.63
C LEU A 86 -1.90 6.19 5.17
N LEU A 87 -2.01 5.24 4.23
CA LEU A 87 -1.86 5.51 2.80
C LEU A 87 -2.95 6.46 2.27
N VAL A 88 -4.22 6.22 2.62
CA VAL A 88 -5.33 7.10 2.24
C VAL A 88 -5.17 8.49 2.84
N ARG A 89 -4.64 8.59 4.07
CA ARG A 89 -4.39 9.88 4.73
C ARG A 89 -3.19 10.62 4.13
N GLY A 90 -2.13 9.89 3.74
CA GLY A 90 -0.98 10.43 3.02
C GLY A 90 -1.37 10.98 1.64
N MET A 91 -2.16 10.22 0.87
CA MET A 91 -2.69 10.69 -0.42
C MET A 91 -3.52 11.96 -0.30
N ARG A 92 -4.38 12.06 0.73
CA ARG A 92 -5.19 13.25 0.97
C ARG A 92 -4.33 14.50 1.24
N ARG A 93 -3.12 14.36 1.78
CA ARG A 93 -2.17 15.47 1.91
C ARG A 93 -1.56 15.85 0.57
N ILE A 94 -1.02 14.87 -0.17
CA ILE A 94 -0.36 15.13 -1.47
C ILE A 94 -1.33 15.75 -2.48
N ARG A 95 -2.61 15.34 -2.49
CA ARG A 95 -3.65 15.94 -3.34
C ARG A 95 -4.00 17.38 -2.96
N ARG A 96 -3.64 17.83 -1.75
CA ARG A 96 -3.90 19.19 -1.27
C ARG A 96 -2.79 20.16 -1.67
N ASP A 97 -1.62 19.64 -2.02
CA ASP A 97 -0.40 20.39 -2.34
C ASP A 97 -0.10 20.43 -3.86
N ALA A 98 -0.92 19.77 -4.69
CA ALA A 98 -0.83 19.73 -6.16
C ALA A 98 -1.97 20.54 -6.80
#